data_AF-A0A9P3F6J7-F1
#
_entry.id   AF-A0A9P3F6J7-F1
#
_cell.length_a   1.000
_cell.length_b   1.000
_cell.length_c   1.000
_cell.angle_alpha   90.00
_cell.angle_beta   90.00
_cell.angle_gamma   90.00
#
_symmetry.space_group_name_H-M   'P 1'
#
loop_
_entity.id
_entity.type
_entity.pdbx_description
1 polymer ?
#
loop_
_entity_poly.entity_id
_entity_poly.type
_entity_poly.pdbx_seq_one_letter_code
_entity_poly.pdbx_strand_id
1 'polypeptide(L)'
;MASYEPSVRGHSDWTGVFTMDDGWYTSSVDCSITPRPGNKKMRPLGSVYVNASIALLEQRPSSGTLFFNFAHDTDITPIIDALGILNPPEDLPIDRVAFGHSWSSSELVPMGGHLTMERLSCNATAISPAGIYVRLVLNEAVVPFRACQSGPGYSCPLEEYASILRQGLPDYASECELPESDPQHLNFWWDYSTATRDNYRDETKCD
;
A
#
# COMPACT_ATOMS: atom_id res chain seq x y z
N MET A 1 -0.20 -25.08 2.27
CA MET A 1 -0.76 -25.83 3.42
C MET A 1 -0.06 -25.42 4.72
N ALA A 2 1.25 -25.66 4.86
CA ALA A 2 2.01 -25.30 6.07
C ALA A 2 1.89 -23.82 6.47
N SER A 3 1.78 -22.90 5.51
CA SER A 3 1.59 -21.45 5.76
C SER A 3 0.18 -21.05 6.19
N TYR A 4 -0.86 -21.81 5.81
CA TYR A 4 -2.25 -21.47 6.10
C TYR A 4 -2.77 -22.06 7.41
N GLU A 5 -2.27 -23.24 7.77
CA GLU A 5 -2.73 -23.98 8.97
C GLU A 5 -2.53 -23.21 10.28
N PRO A 6 -1.44 -22.46 10.51
CA PRO A 6 -1.27 -21.65 11.71
C PRO A 6 -2.38 -20.60 11.90
N SER A 7 -2.94 -20.05 10.82
CA SER A 7 -4.04 -19.07 10.90
C SER A 7 -5.34 -19.68 11.44
N VAL A 8 -5.51 -21.01 11.34
CA VAL A 8 -6.70 -21.73 11.81
C VAL A 8 -6.43 -22.45 13.14
N ARG A 9 -5.24 -23.01 13.32
CA ARG A 9 -4.89 -23.91 14.45
C ARG A 9 -3.86 -23.34 15.42
N GLY A 10 -3.28 -22.18 15.13
CA GLY A 10 -2.20 -21.57 15.93
C GLY A 10 -0.83 -22.24 15.79
N HIS A 11 -0.74 -23.37 15.09
CA HIS A 11 0.51 -24.10 14.78
C HIS A 11 0.32 -24.98 13.54
N SER A 12 1.41 -25.52 12.99
CA SER A 12 1.39 -26.49 11.90
C SER A 12 2.61 -27.40 11.99
N ASP A 13 2.40 -28.70 12.20
CA ASP A 13 3.51 -29.68 12.21
C ASP A 13 4.17 -29.80 10.83
N TRP A 14 3.45 -29.41 9.77
CA TRP A 14 3.97 -29.39 8.40
C TRP A 14 5.11 -28.39 8.22
N THR A 15 5.26 -27.38 9.07
CA THR A 15 6.43 -26.48 8.99
C THR A 15 7.72 -27.21 9.35
N GLY A 16 7.67 -28.26 10.16
CA GLY A 16 8.83 -29.08 10.54
C GLY A 16 9.28 -30.08 9.47
N VAL A 17 8.51 -30.26 8.39
CA VAL A 17 8.88 -31.12 7.26
C VAL A 17 9.91 -30.44 6.35
N PHE A 18 9.95 -29.11 6.36
CA PHE A 18 10.85 -28.30 5.54
C PHE A 18 12.06 -27.86 6.34
N THR A 19 13.21 -27.72 5.66
CA THR A 19 14.37 -27.06 6.26
C THR A 19 14.19 -25.54 6.23
N MET A 20 14.98 -24.82 7.02
CA MET A 20 14.98 -23.35 6.99
C MET A 20 15.27 -22.82 5.58
N ASP A 21 16.17 -23.47 4.84
CA ASP A 21 16.57 -23.04 3.49
C ASP A 21 15.44 -23.20 2.46
N ASP A 22 14.55 -24.18 2.65
CA ASP A 22 13.40 -24.42 1.75
C ASP A 22 12.33 -23.32 1.87
N GLY A 23 12.14 -22.77 3.09
CA GLY A 23 11.12 -21.76 3.37
C GLY A 23 11.40 -20.41 2.70
N TRP A 24 12.66 -20.01 2.59
CA TRP A 24 13.05 -18.74 1.96
C TRP A 24 12.74 -18.71 0.45
N TYR A 25 12.89 -19.85 -0.23
CA TYR A 25 12.78 -19.93 -1.69
C TYR A 25 11.35 -19.72 -2.20
N THR A 26 10.36 -20.31 -1.52
CA THR A 26 8.98 -20.38 -2.06
C THR A 26 8.20 -19.08 -1.86
N SER A 27 8.32 -18.43 -0.70
CA SER A 27 7.61 -17.20 -0.39
C SER A 27 8.13 -15.99 -1.17
N SER A 28 9.44 -15.94 -1.46
CA SER A 28 10.03 -14.86 -2.25
C SER A 28 9.68 -14.98 -3.73
N VAL A 29 9.59 -16.20 -4.27
CA VAL A 29 9.39 -16.41 -5.72
C VAL A 29 7.92 -16.23 -6.12
N ASP A 30 6.96 -16.78 -5.36
CA ASP A 30 5.54 -16.74 -5.75
C ASP A 30 4.96 -15.31 -5.69
N CYS A 31 5.19 -14.59 -4.58
CA CYS A 31 4.73 -13.21 -4.46
C CYS A 31 5.55 -12.22 -5.29
N SER A 32 6.79 -12.56 -5.67
CA SER A 32 7.52 -11.74 -6.64
C SER A 32 7.05 -11.96 -8.06
N ILE A 33 6.15 -12.90 -8.38
CA ILE A 33 5.70 -13.11 -9.77
C ILE A 33 4.52 -12.21 -10.14
N THR A 34 3.65 -11.84 -9.20
CA THR A 34 2.30 -11.33 -9.53
C THR A 34 1.77 -10.31 -8.51
N PRO A 35 2.64 -9.45 -7.95
CA PRO A 35 2.79 -8.07 -8.42
C PRO A 35 4.27 -7.59 -8.35
N ARG A 36 4.92 -7.42 -9.51
CA ARG A 36 6.33 -7.00 -9.63
C ARG A 36 6.49 -5.49 -9.74
N PRO A 37 7.46 -4.89 -9.03
CA PRO A 37 8.25 -3.79 -9.57
C PRO A 37 8.89 -4.30 -10.86
N GLY A 38 8.41 -3.79 -12.01
CA GLY A 38 8.76 -4.29 -13.35
C GLY A 38 7.54 -4.60 -14.23
N ASN A 39 6.39 -4.91 -13.63
CA ASN A 39 5.12 -4.87 -14.36
C ASN A 39 4.72 -3.40 -14.57
N LYS A 40 4.84 -2.93 -15.82
CA LYS A 40 4.57 -1.54 -16.19
C LYS A 40 3.14 -1.06 -15.86
N LYS A 41 2.19 -1.98 -15.65
CA LYS A 41 0.79 -1.66 -15.34
C LYS A 41 0.48 -1.59 -13.84
N MET A 42 1.41 -1.99 -12.98
CA MET A 42 1.24 -1.94 -11.53
C MET A 42 1.22 -0.50 -11.00
N ARG A 43 2.15 0.34 -11.44
CA ARG A 43 2.21 1.74 -11.04
C ARG A 43 0.95 2.55 -11.41
N PRO A 44 0.37 2.41 -12.63
CA PRO A 44 -0.95 2.95 -12.95
C PRO A 44 -2.08 2.47 -12.04
N LEU A 45 -2.14 1.19 -11.68
CA LEU A 45 -3.19 0.67 -10.79
C LEU A 45 -3.12 1.34 -9.40
N GLY A 46 -1.91 1.44 -8.83
CA GLY A 46 -1.71 2.11 -7.54
C GLY A 46 -1.95 3.62 -7.59
N SER A 47 -1.81 4.26 -8.76
CA SER A 47 -1.92 5.71 -8.87
C SER A 47 -3.33 6.23 -8.57
N VAL A 48 -4.37 5.42 -8.79
CA VAL A 48 -5.75 5.78 -8.45
C VAL A 48 -5.89 6.09 -6.96
N TYR A 49 -5.43 5.16 -6.12
CA TYR A 49 -5.51 5.32 -4.67
C TYR A 49 -4.57 6.43 -4.17
N VAL A 50 -3.33 6.49 -4.69
CA VAL A 50 -2.37 7.51 -4.27
C VAL A 50 -2.87 8.91 -4.65
N ASN A 51 -3.35 9.12 -5.87
CA ASN A 51 -3.85 10.41 -6.32
C ASN A 51 -5.07 10.87 -5.51
N ALA A 52 -6.04 9.96 -5.28
CA ALA A 52 -7.18 10.26 -4.43
C ALA A 52 -6.73 10.58 -2.99
N SER A 53 -5.70 9.88 -2.46
CA SER A 53 -5.23 10.08 -1.09
C SER A 53 -4.59 11.45 -0.92
N ILE A 54 -3.89 11.95 -1.94
CA ILE A 54 -3.35 13.31 -1.96
C ILE A 54 -4.49 14.33 -1.88
N ALA A 55 -5.54 14.16 -2.69
CA ALA A 55 -6.70 15.05 -2.66
C ALA A 55 -7.36 15.10 -1.28
N LEU A 56 -7.46 13.95 -0.61
CA LEU A 56 -8.00 13.82 0.75
C LEU A 56 -7.09 14.48 1.79
N LEU A 57 -5.77 14.28 1.71
CA LEU A 57 -4.79 14.89 2.62
C LEU A 57 -4.77 16.42 2.52
N GLU A 58 -5.02 16.97 1.34
CA GLU A 58 -5.10 18.41 1.08
C GLU A 58 -6.44 19.05 1.49
N GLN A 59 -7.58 18.36 1.27
CA GLN A 59 -8.92 18.92 1.45
C GLN A 59 -9.32 19.26 2.90
N ARG A 60 -8.53 18.88 3.93
CA ARG A 60 -8.80 19.19 5.36
C ARG A 60 -10.06 18.46 5.91
N PRO A 61 -10.39 18.57 7.22
CA PRO A 61 -11.35 17.67 7.89
C PRO A 61 -12.80 17.71 7.40
N SER A 62 -13.15 18.51 6.38
CA SER A 62 -14.51 18.56 5.84
C SER A 62 -14.96 17.22 5.26
N SER A 63 -14.02 16.42 4.78
CA SER A 63 -14.30 15.09 4.20
C SER A 63 -14.25 13.96 5.26
N GLY A 64 -13.85 14.27 6.50
CA GLY A 64 -13.63 13.29 7.57
C GLY A 64 -12.15 13.20 7.99
N THR A 65 -11.90 12.53 9.12
CA THR A 65 -10.54 12.33 9.67
C THR A 65 -10.08 10.88 9.62
N LEU A 66 -10.98 9.93 9.36
CA LEU A 66 -10.72 8.49 9.37
C LEU A 66 -11.30 7.88 8.10
N PHE A 67 -10.47 7.14 7.37
CA PHE A 67 -10.83 6.44 6.14
C PHE A 67 -10.29 5.02 6.24
N PHE A 68 -11.17 4.07 6.54
CA PHE A 68 -10.84 2.66 6.63
C PHE A 68 -11.21 1.97 5.32
N ASN A 69 -10.20 1.50 4.59
CA ASN A 69 -10.37 0.79 3.33
C ASN A 69 -9.90 -0.65 3.51
N PHE A 70 -10.67 -1.61 3.01
CA PHE A 70 -10.35 -3.03 3.06
C PHE A 70 -10.28 -3.54 1.62
N ALA A 71 -9.18 -4.20 1.29
CA ALA A 71 -8.86 -4.67 -0.06
C ALA A 71 -7.95 -5.91 0.02
N HIS A 72 -7.34 -6.29 -1.10
CA HIS A 72 -6.42 -7.42 -1.17
C HIS A 72 -4.95 -6.99 -1.12
N ASP A 73 -4.08 -7.95 -0.85
CA ASP A 73 -2.64 -7.85 -1.01
C ASP A 73 -2.21 -7.37 -2.40
N THR A 74 -2.93 -7.85 -3.44
CA THR A 74 -2.76 -7.42 -4.84
C THR A 74 -3.20 -5.99 -5.12
N ASP A 75 -3.94 -5.35 -4.22
CA ASP A 75 -4.33 -3.94 -4.32
C ASP A 75 -3.35 -3.03 -3.55
N ILE A 76 -2.81 -3.49 -2.43
CA ILE A 76 -1.83 -2.74 -1.62
C ILE A 76 -0.48 -2.66 -2.32
N THR A 77 -0.03 -3.75 -2.94
CA THR A 77 1.29 -3.80 -3.59
C THR A 77 1.45 -2.79 -4.74
N PRO A 78 0.48 -2.58 -5.64
CA PRO A 78 0.49 -1.46 -6.59
C PRO A 78 0.61 -0.08 -5.94
N ILE A 79 -0.03 0.15 -4.79
CA ILE A 79 0.06 1.42 -4.07
C ILE A 79 1.48 1.65 -3.57
N ILE A 80 2.12 0.61 -3.03
CA ILE A 80 3.52 0.66 -2.58
C ILE A 80 4.46 0.98 -3.76
N ASP A 81 4.22 0.40 -4.93
CA ASP A 81 4.98 0.67 -6.16
C ASP A 81 4.75 2.09 -6.69
N ALA A 82 3.51 2.57 -6.69
CA ALA A 82 3.16 3.94 -7.06
C ALA A 82 3.80 4.99 -6.12
N LEU A 83 3.95 4.67 -4.83
CA LEU A 83 4.64 5.51 -3.86
C LEU A 83 6.17 5.43 -3.95
N GLY A 84 6.75 4.45 -4.62
CA GLY A 84 8.21 4.39 -4.78
C GLY A 84 9.01 4.06 -3.50
N ILE A 85 8.38 3.51 -2.45
CA ILE A 85 8.99 3.44 -1.10
C ILE A 85 9.86 2.20 -0.86
N LEU A 86 9.50 1.05 -1.43
CA LEU A 86 10.18 -0.24 -1.19
C LEU A 86 10.58 -0.94 -2.49
N ASN A 87 10.62 -0.18 -3.58
CA ASN A 87 11.04 -0.68 -4.89
C ASN A 87 12.52 -1.10 -4.87
N PRO A 88 12.86 -2.30 -5.36
CA PRO A 88 14.23 -2.67 -5.61
C PRO A 88 14.80 -1.82 -6.76
N PRO A 89 16.11 -1.57 -6.80
CA PRO A 89 16.75 -0.79 -7.87
C PRO A 89 16.73 -1.52 -9.22
N GLU A 90 16.63 -2.85 -9.20
CA GLU A 90 16.62 -3.73 -10.36
C GLU A 90 15.54 -4.80 -10.18
N ASP A 91 15.08 -5.36 -11.30
CA ASP A 91 14.11 -6.45 -11.29
C ASP A 91 14.67 -7.67 -10.55
N LEU A 92 13.83 -8.32 -9.75
CA LEU A 92 14.24 -9.51 -9.02
C LEU A 92 14.47 -10.70 -9.97
N PRO A 93 15.59 -11.44 -9.83
CA PRO A 93 15.88 -12.61 -10.64
C PRO A 93 14.82 -13.70 -10.44
N ILE A 94 14.54 -14.47 -11.49
CA ILE A 94 13.55 -15.55 -11.50
C ILE A 94 14.16 -16.95 -11.31
N ASP A 95 15.49 -17.04 -11.41
CA ASP A 95 16.26 -18.28 -11.41
C ASP A 95 17.06 -18.49 -10.12
N ARG A 96 17.06 -17.50 -9.22
CA ARG A 96 17.78 -17.54 -7.94
C ARG A 96 17.13 -16.64 -6.91
N VAL A 97 17.41 -16.91 -5.64
CA VAL A 97 17.02 -16.02 -4.53
C VAL A 97 17.89 -14.77 -4.53
N ALA A 98 17.27 -13.59 -4.47
CA ALA A 98 17.95 -12.32 -4.28
C ALA A 98 17.94 -11.93 -2.79
N PHE A 99 18.95 -12.35 -2.04
CA PHE A 99 19.06 -12.01 -0.62
C PHE A 99 19.16 -10.49 -0.41
N GLY A 100 18.43 -9.98 0.60
CA GLY A 100 18.52 -8.59 1.04
C GLY A 100 17.73 -7.57 0.20
N HIS A 101 16.85 -8.01 -0.70
CA HIS A 101 15.97 -7.08 -1.43
C HIS A 101 14.89 -6.48 -0.51
N SER A 102 14.45 -5.27 -0.82
CA SER A 102 13.38 -4.58 -0.07
C SER A 102 11.96 -5.09 -0.38
N TRP A 103 11.79 -5.88 -1.46
CA TRP A 103 10.48 -6.37 -1.90
C TRP A 103 10.11 -7.74 -1.31
N SER A 104 9.97 -7.83 0.01
CA SER A 104 9.59 -9.08 0.70
C SER A 104 8.08 -9.13 0.98
N SER A 105 7.35 -10.07 0.39
CA SER A 105 5.89 -10.16 0.57
C SER A 105 5.45 -10.34 2.02
N SER A 106 6.23 -11.07 2.83
CA SER A 106 5.98 -11.24 4.26
C SER A 106 6.02 -9.93 5.04
N GLU A 107 6.81 -8.96 4.57
CA GLU A 107 6.96 -7.63 5.18
C GLU A 107 6.01 -6.60 4.56
N LEU A 108 5.62 -6.80 3.31
CA LEU A 108 4.73 -5.88 2.58
C LEU A 108 3.27 -6.16 2.88
N VAL A 109 2.82 -7.40 2.65
CA VAL A 109 1.41 -7.79 2.63
C VAL A 109 1.21 -9.18 3.27
N PRO A 110 1.57 -9.35 4.56
CA PRO A 110 1.17 -10.55 5.29
C PRO A 110 -0.37 -10.62 5.43
N MET A 111 -0.89 -11.71 5.98
CA MET A 111 -2.32 -11.80 6.32
C MET A 111 -2.70 -10.66 7.27
N GLY A 112 -3.68 -9.84 6.86
CA GLY A 112 -4.08 -8.63 7.60
C GLY A 112 -3.11 -7.46 7.46
N GLY A 113 -2.14 -7.52 6.55
CA GLY A 113 -1.20 -6.43 6.28
C GLY A 113 -1.91 -5.16 5.82
N HIS A 114 -1.36 -4.00 6.19
CA HIS A 114 -1.99 -2.71 5.94
C HIS A 114 -0.97 -1.58 5.77
N LEU A 115 -1.31 -0.65 4.87
CA LEU A 115 -0.63 0.62 4.68
C LEU A 115 -1.47 1.75 5.26
N THR A 116 -0.90 2.51 6.18
CA THR A 116 -1.52 3.67 6.82
C THR A 116 -0.80 4.95 6.39
N MET A 117 -1.58 5.92 5.90
CA MET A 117 -1.09 7.25 5.56
C MET A 117 -1.56 8.23 6.63
N GLU A 118 -0.62 8.80 7.37
CA GLU A 118 -0.92 9.71 8.47
C GLU A 118 -0.65 11.15 8.08
N ARG A 119 -1.62 12.01 8.38
CA ARG A 119 -1.51 13.46 8.23
C ARG A 119 -1.16 14.07 9.58
N LEU A 120 0.07 14.52 9.73
CA LEU A 120 0.60 15.09 10.96
C LEU A 120 0.48 16.61 10.93
N SER A 121 -0.08 17.19 12.00
CA SER A 121 -0.04 18.64 12.24
C SER A 121 1.04 18.93 13.28
N CYS A 122 2.19 19.43 12.84
CA CYS A 122 3.37 19.58 13.68
C CYS A 122 3.62 21.06 14.00
N ASN A 123 4.02 21.34 15.24
CA ASN A 123 4.62 22.63 15.60
C ASN A 123 6.04 22.73 15.05
N ALA A 124 6.60 23.95 15.04
CA ALA A 124 7.97 24.17 14.64
C ALA A 124 8.95 23.42 15.55
N THR A 125 9.93 22.77 14.94
CA THR A 125 11.04 22.08 15.61
C THR A 125 12.36 22.75 15.24
N ALA A 126 13.47 22.26 15.80
CA ALA A 126 14.81 22.76 15.43
C ALA A 126 15.18 22.49 13.96
N ILE A 127 14.54 21.50 13.33
CA ILE A 127 14.89 21.01 11.98
C ILE A 127 13.80 21.27 10.94
N SER A 128 12.57 21.60 11.37
CA SER A 128 11.42 21.70 10.48
C SER A 128 10.45 22.80 10.93
N PRO A 129 9.85 23.57 10.01
CA PRO A 129 8.88 24.61 10.36
C PRO A 129 7.57 24.01 10.91
N ALA A 130 6.72 24.85 11.50
CA ALA A 130 5.35 24.45 11.79
C ALA A 130 4.60 24.18 10.47
N GLY A 131 3.84 23.10 10.39
CA GLY A 131 3.21 22.72 9.14
C GLY A 131 2.53 21.35 9.16
N ILE A 132 2.06 20.96 7.97
CA ILE A 132 1.43 19.65 7.75
C ILE A 132 2.44 18.73 7.07
N TYR A 133 2.55 17.52 7.62
CA TYR A 133 3.46 16.49 7.15
C TYR A 133 2.69 15.20 6.89
N VAL A 134 3.23 14.35 6.02
CA VAL A 134 2.73 13.02 5.71
C VAL A 134 3.73 11.99 6.19
N ARG A 135 3.24 10.97 6.90
CA ARG A 135 4.02 9.81 7.32
C ARG A 135 3.34 8.55 6.79
N LEU A 136 4.15 7.62 6.29
CA LEU A 136 3.69 6.32 5.81
C LEU A 136 4.08 5.27 6.84
N VAL A 137 3.13 4.42 7.20
CA VAL A 137 3.31 3.30 8.13
C VAL A 137 2.85 2.04 7.43
N LEU A 138 3.72 1.06 7.30
CA LEU A 138 3.43 -0.24 6.70
C LEU A 138 3.62 -1.29 7.78
N ASN A 139 2.56 -2.01 8.14
CA ASN A 139 2.58 -3.06 9.15
C ASN A 139 3.27 -2.60 10.46
N GLU A 140 2.81 -1.47 11.01
CA GLU A 140 3.35 -0.81 12.22
C GLU A 140 4.78 -0.23 12.12
N ALA A 141 5.46 -0.39 10.98
CA ALA A 141 6.77 0.21 10.75
C ALA A 141 6.66 1.52 9.95
N VAL A 142 7.30 2.58 10.43
CA VAL A 142 7.43 3.82 9.64
C VAL A 142 8.31 3.55 8.42
N VAL A 143 7.79 3.84 7.23
CA VAL A 143 8.53 3.73 5.97
C VAL A 143 8.76 5.15 5.42
N PRO A 144 9.98 5.70 5.51
CA PRO A 144 10.28 7.02 4.99
C PRO A 144 10.02 7.10 3.48
N PHE A 145 9.40 8.18 3.04
CA PHE A 145 9.23 8.45 1.61
C PHE A 145 10.59 8.81 1.02
N ARG A 146 11.15 7.95 0.14
CA ARG A 146 12.56 8.06 -0.31
C ARG A 146 12.93 9.44 -0.86
N ALA A 147 12.00 10.07 -1.59
CA ALA A 147 12.23 11.36 -2.23
C ALA A 147 12.17 12.55 -1.26
N CYS A 148 11.62 12.40 -0.05
CA CYS A 148 11.40 13.50 0.86
C CYS A 148 11.24 13.03 2.32
N GLN A 149 12.14 13.52 3.19
CA GLN A 149 12.25 13.13 4.61
C GLN A 149 12.63 14.32 5.51
N SER A 150 12.30 15.54 5.08
CA SER A 150 12.69 16.80 5.72
C SER A 150 11.86 17.16 6.96
N GLY A 151 10.77 16.44 7.21
CA GLY A 151 9.86 16.65 8.33
C GLY A 151 10.23 15.90 9.62
N PRO A 152 9.54 16.19 10.73
CA PRO A 152 9.72 15.48 12.00
C PRO A 152 9.57 13.97 11.83
N GLY A 153 10.49 13.19 12.41
CA GLY A 153 10.44 11.73 12.35
C GLY A 153 10.53 11.16 10.93
N TYR A 154 11.31 11.80 10.04
CA TYR A 154 11.46 11.43 8.62
C TYR A 154 10.16 11.49 7.81
N SER A 155 9.20 12.30 8.25
CA SER A 155 7.99 12.62 7.47
C SER A 155 8.31 13.58 6.31
N CYS A 156 7.36 13.73 5.39
CA CYS A 156 7.48 14.66 4.26
C CYS A 156 6.49 15.82 4.38
N PRO A 157 6.88 17.09 4.16
CA PRO A 157 5.92 18.19 4.03
C PRO A 157 4.83 17.87 3.00
N LEU A 158 3.56 18.12 3.34
CA LEU A 158 2.42 17.73 2.49
C LEU A 158 2.49 18.28 1.06
N GLU A 159 2.91 19.54 0.91
CA GLU A 159 3.04 20.19 -0.40
C GLU A 159 4.12 19.52 -1.26
N GLU A 160 5.26 19.18 -0.66
CA GLU A 160 6.37 18.49 -1.33
C GLU A 160 5.97 17.05 -1.69
N TYR A 161 5.32 16.33 -0.77
CA TYR A 161 4.76 14.99 -1.01
C TYR A 161 3.80 14.98 -2.20
N ALA A 162 2.83 15.89 -2.22
CA ALA A 162 1.84 16.00 -3.28
C ALA A 162 2.48 16.38 -4.63
N SER A 163 3.45 17.31 -4.61
CA SER A 163 4.16 17.76 -5.82
C SER A 163 4.97 16.62 -6.46
N ILE A 164 5.75 15.88 -5.67
CA ILE A 164 6.57 14.77 -6.15
C ILE A 164 5.69 13.68 -6.78
N LEU A 165 4.60 13.30 -6.08
CA LEU A 165 3.72 12.25 -6.57
C LEU A 165 2.94 12.67 -7.81
N ARG A 166 2.38 13.88 -7.87
CA ARG A 166 1.67 14.36 -9.07
C ARG A 166 2.55 14.43 -10.31
N GLN A 167 3.85 14.70 -10.16
CA GLN A 167 4.80 14.70 -11.27
C GLN A 167 5.17 13.27 -11.71
N GLY A 168 5.16 12.30 -10.79
CA GLY A 168 5.66 10.94 -11.02
C GLY A 168 4.59 9.86 -11.20
N LEU A 169 3.32 10.14 -10.91
CA LEU A 169 2.24 9.17 -11.02
C LEU A 169 1.73 9.07 -12.47
N PRO A 170 1.67 7.86 -13.04
CA PRO A 170 1.04 7.64 -14.33
C PRO A 170 -0.49 7.75 -14.24
N ASP A 171 -1.13 8.11 -15.35
CA ASP A 171 -2.58 8.18 -15.44
C ASP A 171 -3.17 6.79 -15.70
N TYR A 172 -4.01 6.32 -14.77
CA TYR A 172 -4.61 4.99 -14.83
C TYR A 172 -5.54 4.83 -16.04
N ALA A 173 -6.36 5.83 -16.34
CA ALA A 173 -7.38 5.73 -17.39
C ALA A 173 -6.76 5.55 -18.77
N SER A 174 -5.74 6.35 -19.09
CA SER A 174 -4.99 6.23 -20.34
C SER A 174 -4.13 4.97 -20.41
N GLU A 175 -3.44 4.61 -19.32
CA GLU A 175 -2.58 3.42 -19.30
C GLU A 175 -3.37 2.12 -19.38
N CYS A 176 -4.57 2.06 -18.81
CA CYS A 176 -5.42 0.87 -18.83
C CYS A 176 -6.51 0.93 -19.91
N GLU A 177 -6.48 1.94 -20.79
CA GLU A 177 -7.39 2.11 -21.92
C GLU A 177 -8.87 2.04 -21.50
N LEU A 178 -9.21 2.72 -20.40
CA LEU A 178 -10.57 2.72 -19.88
C LEU A 178 -11.55 3.41 -20.85
N PRO A 179 -12.74 2.83 -21.08
CA PRO A 179 -13.81 3.53 -21.79
C PRO A 179 -14.16 4.85 -21.10
N GLU A 180 -14.43 5.91 -21.88
CA GLU A 180 -14.89 7.20 -21.33
C GLU A 180 -16.23 7.10 -20.59
N SER A 181 -17.00 6.04 -20.84
CA SER A 181 -18.24 5.74 -20.12
C SER A 181 -18.02 5.33 -18.67
N ASP A 182 -16.83 4.83 -18.34
CA ASP A 182 -16.53 4.28 -17.02
C ASP A 182 -16.05 5.39 -16.08
N PRO A 183 -16.14 5.20 -14.76
CA PRO A 183 -15.62 6.18 -13.80
C PRO A 183 -14.12 6.42 -13.97
N GLN A 184 -13.75 7.64 -14.35
CA GLN A 184 -12.36 8.05 -14.59
C GLN A 184 -11.59 8.35 -13.30
N HIS A 185 -12.31 8.57 -12.19
CA HIS A 185 -11.74 8.93 -10.90
C HIS A 185 -12.46 8.22 -9.76
N LEU A 186 -11.73 7.98 -8.68
CA LEU A 186 -12.29 7.50 -7.43
C LEU A 186 -13.19 8.58 -6.82
N ASN A 187 -14.43 8.24 -6.51
CA ASN A 187 -15.39 9.16 -5.90
C ASN A 187 -15.93 8.68 -4.54
N PHE A 188 -15.81 7.40 -4.20
CA PHE A 188 -16.50 6.81 -3.03
C PHE A 188 -16.03 7.34 -1.66
N TRP A 189 -14.91 8.05 -1.58
CA TRP A 189 -14.51 8.77 -0.35
C TRP A 189 -15.29 10.07 -0.12
N TRP A 190 -15.95 10.59 -1.16
CA TRP A 190 -16.75 11.82 -1.11
C TRP A 190 -18.23 11.56 -1.35
N ASP A 191 -18.55 10.54 -2.14
CA ASP A 191 -19.92 10.10 -2.45
C ASP A 191 -20.15 8.70 -1.87
N TYR A 192 -20.59 8.65 -0.61
CA TYR A 192 -20.88 7.42 0.11
C TYR A 192 -22.21 7.50 0.85
N SER A 193 -22.78 6.32 1.14
CA SER A 193 -23.97 6.19 1.97
C SER A 193 -23.61 6.14 3.45
N THR A 194 -24.40 6.79 4.29
CA THR A 194 -24.34 6.66 5.76
C THR A 194 -25.26 5.55 6.29
N ALA A 195 -25.88 4.77 5.40
CA ALA A 195 -26.72 3.65 5.79
C ALA A 195 -25.89 2.54 6.43
N THR A 196 -26.41 1.93 7.48
CA THR A 196 -25.74 0.86 8.25
C THR A 196 -26.24 -0.54 7.92
N ARG A 197 -27.04 -0.68 6.86
CA ARG A 197 -27.69 -1.95 6.48
C ARG A 197 -26.68 -3.06 6.12
N ASP A 198 -25.52 -2.65 5.61
CA ASP A 198 -24.46 -3.55 5.12
C ASP A 198 -23.37 -3.80 6.19
N ASN A 199 -23.58 -3.33 7.43
CA ASN A 199 -22.62 -3.52 8.53
C ASN A 199 -22.56 -4.98 9.02
N TYR A 200 -23.63 -5.75 8.80
CA TYR A 200 -23.74 -7.13 9.26
C TYR A 200 -24.08 -8.03 8.08
N ARG A 201 -23.54 -9.26 8.10
CA ARG A 201 -23.89 -10.27 7.11
C ARG A 201 -25.39 -10.55 7.17
N ASP A 202 -26.05 -10.51 6.01
CA ASP A 202 -27.42 -10.94 5.87
C ASP A 202 -27.49 -12.48 5.96
N GLU A 203 -27.93 -13.01 7.12
CA GLU A 203 -28.01 -14.45 7.37
C GLU A 203 -29.02 -15.18 6.46
N THR A 204 -29.83 -14.44 5.69
CA THR A 204 -30.79 -15.02 4.74
C THR A 204 -30.20 -15.29 3.36
N LYS A 205 -28.99 -14.79 3.08
CA LYS A 205 -28.26 -15.06 1.84
C LYS A 205 -27.09 -15.99 2.15
N CYS A 206 -27.07 -17.15 1.50
CA CYS A 206 -25.86 -17.98 1.46
C CYS A 206 -24.96 -17.46 0.34
N ASP A 207 -23.72 -17.12 0.66
CA ASP A 207 -22.65 -16.86 -0.31
C ASP A 207 -22.15 -18.15 -0.96
#